data_AF-A0A431D850-F1
#
_entry.id   AF-A0A431D850-F1
#
_cell.length_a   1.000
_cell.length_b   1.000
_cell.length_c   1.000
_cell.angle_alpha   90.00
_cell.angle_beta   90.00
_cell.angle_gamma   90.00
#
_symmetry.space_group_name_H-M   'P 1'
#
loop_
_entity.id
_entity.type
_entity.pdbx_description
1 polymer ?
#
loop_
_entity_poly.entity_id
_entity_poly.type
_entity_poly.pdbx_seq_one_letter_code
_entity_poly.pdbx_strand_id
1 'polypeptide(L)'
;MKKIIMILCLSYANIVFAIDMITPIPKSISYDKEKARLGKNLYMDKSLSKDGKVSCNTCHRLDQHGVDGLEFSIGVDNQLDKPFNTPTTFNSVFNFVQFWNGRAKDLVEQATVPFFNPKEMGLSPELLLQKVNSNENYVKTFKKLYGEVTVENIALAVAEFEKTLITPNSPFDRYLSGDQNAISAQAKKGYEDFKANGCISCHQGQNIGGNMFQKIGIFEEYPNQEDLGRYEITKREADKMVFKVPSLRNIAKTAPYFHDGSIPTLDACVQFMAYYQLGKFLDQKTVDNIVAFLESLTGEYHDK
;
A
#
# COMPACT_ATOMS: atom_id res chain seq x y z
N MET A 1 -36.79 22.48 -61.84
CA MET A 1 -37.11 21.87 -60.52
C MET A 1 -36.50 20.48 -60.44
N LYS A 2 -35.49 20.28 -59.58
CA LYS A 2 -35.25 19.10 -58.72
C LYS A 2 -33.89 19.29 -58.05
N LYS A 3 -33.91 19.71 -56.79
CA LYS A 3 -32.75 19.75 -55.89
C LYS A 3 -32.45 18.32 -55.47
N ILE A 4 -31.23 17.84 -55.70
CA ILE A 4 -30.72 16.62 -55.08
C ILE A 4 -29.86 17.06 -53.89
N ILE A 5 -30.40 16.87 -52.69
CA ILE A 5 -29.69 17.05 -51.43
C ILE A 5 -28.97 15.74 -51.15
N MET A 6 -27.64 15.77 -51.22
CA MET A 6 -26.78 14.65 -50.82
C MET A 6 -26.59 14.73 -49.30
N ILE A 7 -27.27 13.88 -48.56
CA ILE A 7 -27.11 13.75 -47.10
C ILE A 7 -25.84 12.94 -46.85
N LEU A 8 -24.80 13.63 -46.37
CA LEU A 8 -23.58 13.01 -45.86
C LEU A 8 -23.89 12.44 -44.46
N CYS A 9 -24.06 11.13 -44.35
CA CYS A 9 -24.24 10.47 -43.05
C CYS A 9 -22.86 10.15 -42.46
N LEU A 10 -22.26 11.12 -41.78
CA LEU A 10 -21.07 10.91 -40.93
C LEU A 10 -21.50 10.17 -39.66
N SER A 11 -21.37 8.84 -39.66
CA SER A 11 -21.48 8.04 -38.46
C SER A 11 -20.26 8.28 -37.56
N TYR A 12 -20.36 9.24 -36.64
CA TYR A 12 -19.45 9.34 -35.51
C TYR A 12 -19.76 8.16 -34.58
N ALA A 13 -19.00 7.06 -34.72
CA ALA A 13 -18.93 6.04 -33.70
C ALA A 13 -18.25 6.66 -32.48
N ASN A 14 -19.04 7.15 -31.53
CA ASN A 14 -18.55 7.48 -30.20
C ASN A 14 -18.14 6.16 -29.53
N ILE A 15 -16.87 5.79 -29.66
CA ILE A 15 -16.27 4.76 -28.84
C ILE A 15 -16.20 5.36 -27.44
N VAL A 16 -17.22 5.08 -26.64
CA VAL A 16 -17.15 5.25 -25.19
C VAL A 16 -16.13 4.22 -24.73
N PHE A 17 -14.87 4.64 -24.58
CA PHE A 17 -13.92 3.87 -23.80
C PHE A 17 -14.51 3.80 -22.40
N ALA A 18 -15.01 2.63 -22.00
CA ALA A 18 -15.21 2.34 -20.59
C ALA A 18 -13.85 2.55 -19.93
N ILE A 19 -13.71 3.65 -19.18
CA ILE A 19 -12.50 3.91 -18.41
C ILE A 19 -12.40 2.73 -17.44
N ASP A 20 -11.40 1.89 -17.63
CA ASP A 20 -11.13 0.79 -16.71
C ASP A 20 -10.91 1.41 -15.31
N MET A 21 -11.60 0.89 -14.30
CA MET A 21 -11.55 1.43 -12.95
C MET A 21 -10.19 1.19 -12.29
N ILE A 22 -9.32 0.39 -12.90
CA ILE A 22 -7.92 0.18 -12.50
C ILE A 22 -6.99 0.73 -13.58
N THR A 23 -5.96 1.45 -13.15
CA THR A 23 -4.92 1.99 -14.04
C THR A 23 -3.54 1.45 -13.67
N PRO A 24 -2.60 1.34 -14.65
CA PRO A 24 -1.25 0.89 -14.36
C PRO A 24 -0.48 1.76 -13.35
N ILE A 25 0.44 1.15 -12.61
CA ILE A 25 1.45 1.90 -11.85
C ILE A 25 2.38 2.61 -12.85
N PRO A 26 2.71 3.89 -12.66
CA PRO A 26 3.60 4.61 -13.57
C PRO A 26 5.00 3.99 -13.50
N LYS A 27 5.71 3.96 -14.63
CA LYS A 27 7.09 3.43 -14.69
C LYS A 27 8.10 4.23 -13.85
N SER A 28 7.76 5.47 -13.51
CA SER A 28 8.56 6.38 -12.68
C SER A 28 7.66 7.45 -12.09
N ILE A 29 8.03 7.95 -10.92
CA ILE A 29 7.53 9.22 -10.39
C ILE A 29 8.69 10.21 -10.23
N SER A 30 8.38 11.50 -10.14
CA SER A 30 9.40 12.53 -9.92
C SER A 30 9.86 12.52 -8.46
N TYR A 31 11.17 12.49 -8.24
CA TYR A 31 11.80 12.58 -6.93
C TYR A 31 13.22 13.15 -7.04
N ASP A 32 13.75 13.67 -5.95
CA ASP A 32 15.13 14.10 -5.81
C ASP A 32 16.04 12.91 -5.46
N LYS A 33 16.96 12.58 -6.37
CA LYS A 33 17.85 11.41 -6.24
C LYS A 33 18.79 11.49 -5.04
N GLU A 34 19.32 12.68 -4.72
CA GLU A 34 20.26 12.82 -3.60
C GLU A 34 19.52 12.69 -2.26
N LYS A 35 18.33 13.29 -2.16
CA LYS A 35 17.47 13.18 -0.99
C LYS A 35 16.95 11.76 -0.78
N ALA A 36 16.51 11.08 -1.84
CA ALA A 36 16.11 9.68 -1.77
C ALA A 36 17.26 8.76 -1.35
N ARG A 37 18.51 9.04 -1.77
CA ARG A 37 19.68 8.26 -1.32
C ARG A 37 19.93 8.44 0.17
N LEU A 38 19.81 9.67 0.68
CA LEU A 38 19.86 9.93 2.12
C LEU A 38 18.73 9.21 2.86
N GLY A 39 17.50 9.30 2.34
CA GLY A 39 16.33 8.59 2.87
C GLY A 39 16.53 7.08 2.96
N LYS A 40 17.07 6.47 1.91
CA LYS A 40 17.40 5.04 1.88
C LYS A 40 18.39 4.68 2.98
N ASN A 41 19.44 5.48 3.18
CA ASN A 41 20.40 5.23 4.25
C ASN A 41 19.69 5.23 5.60
N LEU A 42 18.85 6.23 5.88
CA LEU A 42 18.07 6.32 7.13
C LEU A 42 17.10 5.15 7.30
N TYR A 43 16.41 4.75 6.22
CA TYR A 43 15.46 3.63 6.19
C TYR A 43 16.10 2.29 6.58
N MET A 44 17.38 2.11 6.24
CA MET A 44 18.17 0.90 6.50
C MET A 44 18.95 0.98 7.83
N ASP A 45 19.03 2.15 8.46
CA ASP A 45 19.96 2.41 9.57
C ASP A 45 19.39 1.96 10.92
N LYS A 46 19.86 0.80 11.38
CA LYS A 46 19.49 0.24 12.69
C LYS A 46 20.00 1.05 13.86
N SER A 47 21.04 1.88 13.69
CA SER A 47 21.56 2.72 14.78
C SER A 47 20.53 3.76 15.23
N LEU A 48 19.50 4.03 14.40
CA LEU A 48 18.40 4.93 14.69
C LEU A 48 17.25 4.26 15.47
N SER A 49 17.44 3.08 16.08
CA SER A 49 16.58 2.60 17.16
C SER A 49 17.24 2.75 18.53
N LYS A 50 16.42 2.66 19.58
CA LYS A 50 16.85 2.71 20.99
C LYS A 50 17.96 1.69 21.28
N ASP A 51 17.81 0.47 20.79
CA ASP A 51 18.72 -0.66 21.02
C ASP A 51 19.74 -0.90 19.90
N GLY A 52 19.69 -0.11 18.82
CA GLY A 52 20.58 -0.25 17.67
C GLY A 52 20.29 -1.44 16.75
N LYS A 53 19.12 -2.09 16.86
CA LYS A 53 18.78 -3.34 16.14
C LYS A 53 17.64 -3.22 15.14
N VAL A 54 16.84 -2.17 15.22
CA VAL A 54 15.61 -1.98 14.43
C VAL A 54 15.76 -0.81 13.47
N SER A 55 15.28 -0.99 12.24
CA SER A 55 15.21 0.03 11.19
C SER A 55 13.86 -0.10 10.49
N CYS A 56 13.49 0.83 9.60
CA CYS A 56 12.30 0.68 8.78
C CYS A 56 12.33 -0.64 8.00
N ASN A 57 13.49 -1.01 7.43
CA ASN A 57 13.69 -2.26 6.71
C ASN A 57 13.67 -3.53 7.59
N THR A 58 13.60 -3.40 8.92
CA THR A 58 13.40 -4.57 9.80
C THR A 58 11.96 -5.09 9.64
N CYS A 59 10.97 -4.20 9.64
CA CYS A 59 9.54 -4.53 9.52
C CYS A 59 9.05 -4.44 8.06
N HIS A 60 9.62 -3.52 7.27
CA HIS A 60 9.24 -3.28 5.89
C HIS A 60 10.35 -3.71 4.93
N ARG A 61 10.57 -5.02 4.82
CA ARG A 61 11.76 -5.52 4.15
C ARG A 61 11.68 -5.36 2.63
N LEU A 62 12.62 -4.63 2.03
CA LEU A 62 12.64 -4.40 0.58
C LEU A 62 12.88 -5.70 -0.22
N ASP A 63 13.52 -6.70 0.38
CA ASP A 63 13.72 -8.03 -0.21
C ASP A 63 12.49 -8.96 -0.05
N GLN A 64 11.48 -8.54 0.72
CA GLN A 64 10.22 -9.27 0.95
C GLN A 64 9.00 -8.38 0.72
N HIS A 65 8.98 -7.65 -0.40
CA HIS A 65 7.84 -6.86 -0.85
C HIS A 65 7.33 -5.83 0.18
N GLY A 66 8.24 -5.28 1.00
CA GLY A 66 7.95 -4.23 1.96
C GLY A 66 7.24 -4.70 3.25
N VAL A 67 7.25 -6.00 3.56
CA VAL A 67 6.69 -6.58 4.79
C VAL A 67 7.70 -7.51 5.48
N ASP A 68 7.40 -7.94 6.71
CA ASP A 68 8.21 -8.89 7.48
C ASP A 68 7.65 -10.32 7.49
N GLY A 69 6.44 -10.52 6.98
CA GLY A 69 5.77 -11.82 6.91
C GLY A 69 5.30 -12.36 8.27
N LEU A 70 5.22 -11.51 9.30
CA LEU A 70 4.74 -11.87 10.63
C LEU A 70 3.28 -11.45 10.83
N GLU A 71 2.59 -12.03 11.80
CA GLU A 71 1.28 -11.53 12.24
C GLU A 71 1.41 -10.10 12.80
N PHE A 72 2.36 -9.91 13.72
CA PHE A 72 2.75 -8.62 14.28
C PHE A 72 4.27 -8.46 14.25
N SER A 73 4.74 -7.26 13.93
CA SER A 73 6.17 -6.96 13.91
C SER A 73 6.79 -7.01 15.30
N ILE A 74 8.11 -7.26 15.33
CA ILE A 74 8.92 -7.25 16.54
C ILE A 74 9.84 -6.02 16.48
N GLY A 75 9.64 -5.06 17.38
CA GLY A 75 10.49 -3.88 17.49
C GLY A 75 11.51 -3.98 18.63
N VAL A 76 11.90 -2.82 19.16
CA VAL A 76 12.96 -2.72 20.17
C VAL A 76 12.62 -3.51 21.43
N ASP A 77 13.66 -4.03 22.07
CA ASP A 77 13.53 -4.84 23.30
C ASP A 77 12.62 -6.08 23.11
N ASN A 78 12.50 -6.58 21.87
CA ASN A 78 11.63 -7.69 21.45
C ASN A 78 10.13 -7.46 21.71
N GLN A 79 9.67 -6.20 21.72
CA GLN A 79 8.26 -5.90 21.89
C GLN A 79 7.47 -6.20 20.62
N LEU A 80 6.29 -6.80 20.78
CA LEU A 80 5.35 -7.00 19.68
C LEU A 80 4.58 -5.70 19.40
N ASP A 81 4.59 -5.25 18.15
CA ASP A 81 3.82 -4.10 17.69
C ASP A 81 2.38 -4.50 17.36
N LYS A 82 1.59 -4.70 18.42
CA LYS A 82 0.15 -4.96 18.35
C LYS A 82 -0.65 -3.65 18.41
N PRO A 83 -1.83 -3.60 17.75
CA PRO A 83 -2.58 -4.72 17.19
C PRO A 83 -2.54 -4.81 15.65
N PHE A 84 -1.54 -4.20 15.00
CA PHE A 84 -1.53 -4.08 13.55
C PHE A 84 -0.47 -4.96 12.87
N ASN A 85 -0.90 -5.72 11.88
CA ASN A 85 -0.02 -6.29 10.88
C ASN A 85 0.66 -5.19 10.07
N THR A 86 1.91 -5.41 9.69
CA THR A 86 2.72 -4.41 8.99
C THR A 86 2.33 -4.32 7.51
N PRO A 87 1.76 -3.19 7.05
CA PRO A 87 1.43 -3.03 5.65
C PRO A 87 2.69 -2.81 4.80
N THR A 88 2.64 -3.13 3.51
CA THR A 88 3.77 -2.87 2.61
C THR A 88 4.06 -1.38 2.44
N THR A 89 5.34 -1.00 2.39
CA THR A 89 5.78 0.33 1.93
C THR A 89 5.74 0.47 0.41
N PHE A 90 5.62 -0.62 -0.34
CA PHE A 90 5.55 -0.56 -1.80
C PHE A 90 4.24 0.08 -2.26
N ASN A 91 4.37 1.04 -3.18
CA ASN A 91 3.27 1.85 -3.72
C ASN A 91 2.54 2.70 -2.65
N SER A 92 3.07 2.84 -1.44
CA SER A 92 2.45 3.61 -0.35
C SER A 92 2.30 5.10 -0.67
N VAL A 93 3.15 5.61 -1.57
CA VAL A 93 3.07 6.98 -2.13
C VAL A 93 1.74 7.28 -2.81
N PHE A 94 1.02 6.26 -3.31
CA PHE A 94 -0.29 6.43 -3.94
C PHE A 94 -1.45 6.33 -2.95
N ASN A 95 -1.19 6.07 -1.67
CA ASN A 95 -2.24 6.09 -0.67
C ASN A 95 -2.67 7.54 -0.37
N PHE A 96 -3.97 7.77 -0.19
CA PHE A 96 -4.48 9.09 0.22
C PHE A 96 -4.17 9.46 1.67
N VAL A 97 -3.85 8.46 2.50
CA VAL A 97 -3.41 8.56 3.91
C VAL A 97 -2.59 7.31 4.26
N GLN A 98 -1.83 7.33 5.36
CA GLN A 98 -1.01 6.22 5.83
C GLN A 98 -1.55 5.59 7.13
N PHE A 99 -1.03 4.40 7.46
CA PHE A 99 -1.56 3.46 8.47
C PHE A 99 -2.94 2.88 8.14
N TRP A 100 -3.30 1.77 8.79
CA TRP A 100 -4.60 1.10 8.64
C TRP A 100 -5.79 2.01 8.96
N ASN A 101 -5.68 2.83 10.01
CA ASN A 101 -6.74 3.75 10.41
C ASN A 101 -6.62 5.14 9.76
N GLY A 102 -5.61 5.38 8.89
CA GLY A 102 -5.46 6.65 8.20
C GLY A 102 -5.08 7.82 9.11
N ARG A 103 -4.37 7.57 10.22
CA ARG A 103 -4.01 8.59 11.21
C ARG A 103 -2.94 9.57 10.74
N ALA A 104 -2.15 9.23 9.73
CA ALA A 104 -1.13 10.10 9.15
C ALA A 104 -1.57 10.52 7.74
N LYS A 105 -1.48 11.82 7.43
CA LYS A 105 -2.00 12.35 6.16
C LYS A 105 -1.14 11.98 4.94
N ASP A 106 0.15 11.74 5.14
CA ASP A 106 1.12 11.47 4.09
C ASP A 106 2.32 10.68 4.63
N LEU A 107 3.29 10.38 3.75
CA LEU A 107 4.52 9.65 4.10
C LEU A 107 5.43 10.43 5.05
N VAL A 108 5.44 11.76 4.99
CA VAL A 108 6.29 12.58 5.86
C VAL A 108 5.79 12.49 7.30
N GLU A 109 4.49 12.63 7.50
CA GLU A 109 3.88 12.45 8.81
C GLU A 109 4.06 11.02 9.32
N GLN A 110 3.87 10.01 8.45
CA GLN A 110 4.05 8.60 8.81
C GLN A 110 5.48 8.29 9.25
N ALA A 111 6.49 8.73 8.50
CA ALA A 111 7.89 8.40 8.74
C ALA A 111 8.41 8.84 10.11
N THR A 112 7.79 9.86 10.73
CA THR A 112 8.16 10.29 12.09
C THR A 112 7.69 9.34 13.18
N VAL A 113 6.57 8.64 12.97
CA VAL A 113 5.89 7.87 14.01
C VAL A 113 6.70 6.65 14.48
N PRO A 114 7.25 5.80 13.58
CA PRO A 114 8.03 4.62 13.98
C PRO A 114 9.24 4.94 14.85
N PHE A 115 9.94 6.06 14.57
CA PHE A 115 11.09 6.50 15.36
C PHE A 115 10.73 6.64 16.84
N PHE A 116 9.52 7.12 17.14
CA PHE A 116 9.11 7.46 18.50
C PHE A 116 8.17 6.45 19.15
N ASN A 117 7.63 5.49 18.39
CA ASN A 117 6.81 4.45 18.99
C ASN A 117 7.69 3.55 19.89
N PRO A 118 7.39 3.44 21.20
CA PRO A 118 8.18 2.67 22.17
C PRO A 118 8.19 1.16 21.88
N LYS A 119 7.24 0.65 21.09
CA LYS A 119 7.21 -0.75 20.64
C LYS A 119 7.98 -0.97 19.34
N GLU A 120 8.20 0.08 18.54
CA GLU A 120 8.87 0.00 17.24
C GLU A 120 10.35 0.37 17.37
N MET A 121 10.74 1.65 17.22
CA MET A 121 12.14 2.10 17.29
C MET A 121 12.49 2.81 18.61
N GLY A 122 11.50 3.31 19.36
CA GLY A 122 11.61 3.71 20.76
C GLY A 122 12.55 4.86 21.11
N LEU A 123 12.76 5.81 20.20
CA LEU A 123 13.54 7.03 20.46
C LEU A 123 12.69 8.18 20.99
N SER A 124 13.34 9.19 21.57
CA SER A 124 12.79 10.56 21.66
C SER A 124 13.32 11.42 20.50
N PRO A 125 12.68 12.57 20.20
CA PRO A 125 13.19 13.51 19.20
C PRO A 125 14.65 13.94 19.44
N GLU A 126 15.02 14.20 20.70
CA GLU A 126 16.36 14.60 21.09
C GLU A 126 17.38 13.49 20.82
N LEU A 127 17.03 12.24 21.16
CA LEU A 127 17.91 11.09 20.95
C LEU A 127 18.06 10.75 19.46
N LEU A 128 17.00 10.92 18.66
CA LEU A 128 17.08 10.79 17.20
C LEU A 128 18.06 11.82 16.63
N LEU A 129 17.91 13.09 17.00
CA LEU A 129 18.82 14.15 16.54
C LEU A 129 20.25 13.89 17.02
N GLN A 130 20.45 13.43 18.26
CA GLN A 130 21.78 13.08 18.77
C GLN A 130 22.42 11.96 17.95
N LYS A 131 21.68 10.89 17.63
CA LYS A 131 22.16 9.75 16.84
C LYS A 131 22.46 10.15 15.39
N VAL A 132 21.65 11.00 14.78
CA VAL A 132 21.93 11.49 13.41
C VAL A 132 23.14 12.43 13.41
N ASN A 133 23.26 13.31 14.42
CA ASN A 133 24.39 14.24 14.53
C ASN A 133 25.72 13.59 14.91
N SER A 134 25.72 12.38 15.48
CA SER A 134 26.97 11.64 15.75
C SER A 134 27.58 10.99 14.50
N ASN A 135 26.86 11.00 13.38
CA ASN A 135 27.36 10.53 12.09
C ASN A 135 27.74 11.73 11.20
N GLU A 136 29.04 12.00 11.06
CA GLU A 136 29.57 13.13 10.28
C GLU A 136 29.07 13.14 8.82
N ASN A 137 28.86 11.96 8.22
CA ASN A 137 28.34 11.86 6.86
C ASN A 137 26.89 12.31 6.78
N TYR A 138 26.05 12.00 7.78
CA TYR A 138 24.68 12.53 7.83
C TYR A 138 24.69 14.03 7.98
N VAL A 139 25.43 14.58 8.94
CA VAL A 139 25.50 16.04 9.17
C VAL A 139 25.90 16.78 7.88
N LYS A 140 26.96 16.32 7.21
CA LYS A 140 27.40 16.89 5.93
C LYS A 140 26.33 16.80 4.85
N THR A 141 25.67 15.66 4.72
CA THR A 141 24.66 15.42 3.68
C THR A 141 23.39 16.23 3.93
N PHE A 142 22.90 16.29 5.17
CA PHE A 142 21.77 17.13 5.56
C PHE A 142 22.07 18.61 5.35
N LYS A 143 23.24 19.09 5.77
CA LYS A 143 23.64 20.48 5.53
C LYS A 143 23.66 20.83 4.04
N LYS A 144 24.10 19.89 3.18
CA LYS A 144 24.09 20.07 1.72
C LYS A 144 22.67 20.11 1.14
N LEU A 145 21.80 19.20 1.54
CA LEU A 145 20.50 18.96 0.88
C LEU A 145 19.32 19.73 1.51
N TYR A 146 19.42 20.06 2.80
CA TYR A 146 18.35 20.66 3.60
C TYR A 146 18.84 21.85 4.46
N GLY A 147 20.14 22.14 4.52
CA GLY A 147 20.72 23.21 5.32
C GLY A 147 21.02 22.83 6.78
N GLU A 148 20.18 21.98 7.38
CA GLU A 148 20.31 21.55 8.78
C GLU A 148 19.72 20.15 9.03
N VAL A 149 20.07 19.57 10.18
CA VAL A 149 19.50 18.30 10.67
C VAL A 149 18.33 18.61 11.60
N THR A 150 17.11 18.31 11.16
CA THR A 150 15.87 18.40 11.96
C THR A 150 15.07 17.12 11.82
N VAL A 151 14.15 16.85 12.75
CA VAL A 151 13.23 15.70 12.66
C VAL A 151 12.40 15.77 11.37
N GLU A 152 11.96 16.98 10.99
CA GLU A 152 11.25 17.22 9.73
C GLU A 152 12.10 16.86 8.52
N ASN A 153 13.36 17.31 8.45
CA ASN A 153 14.24 16.99 7.33
C ASN A 153 14.56 15.49 7.25
N ILE A 154 14.68 14.81 8.40
CA ILE A 154 14.83 13.34 8.45
C ILE A 154 13.61 12.67 7.84
N ALA A 155 12.40 13.05 8.26
CA ALA A 155 11.16 12.51 7.73
C ALA A 155 10.98 12.80 6.23
N LEU A 156 11.31 14.01 5.78
CA LEU A 156 11.30 14.38 4.37
C LEU A 156 12.26 13.52 3.54
N ALA A 157 13.45 13.21 4.05
CA ALA A 157 14.39 12.35 3.36
C ALA A 157 13.86 10.92 3.23
N VAL A 158 13.34 10.34 4.31
CA VAL A 158 12.72 9.00 4.30
C VAL A 158 11.54 8.95 3.33
N ALA A 159 10.62 9.91 3.41
CA ALA A 159 9.48 9.98 2.49
C ALA A 159 9.92 10.14 1.01
N GLU A 160 11.00 10.88 0.75
CA GLU A 160 11.56 11.00 -0.60
C GLU A 160 12.13 9.68 -1.12
N PHE A 161 12.66 8.83 -0.24
CA PHE A 161 13.05 7.47 -0.59
C PHE A 161 11.82 6.58 -0.84
N GLU A 162 10.79 6.67 -0.01
CA GLU A 162 9.58 5.85 -0.15
C GLU A 162 8.82 6.13 -1.46
N LYS A 163 8.95 7.34 -2.03
CA LYS A 163 8.50 7.64 -3.40
C LYS A 163 9.12 6.71 -4.46
N THR A 164 10.34 6.23 -4.24
CA THR A 164 11.03 5.33 -5.18
C THR A 164 10.50 3.90 -5.11
N LEU A 165 9.79 3.54 -4.04
CA LEU A 165 9.30 2.20 -3.75
C LEU A 165 8.02 1.88 -4.52
N ILE A 166 8.02 2.12 -5.82
CA ILE A 166 6.91 1.75 -6.71
C ILE A 166 7.22 0.42 -7.43
N THR A 167 6.19 -0.36 -7.68
CA THR A 167 6.31 -1.65 -8.39
C THR A 167 5.53 -1.66 -9.70
N PRO A 168 6.02 -1.00 -10.77
CA PRO A 168 5.39 -1.05 -12.07
C PRO A 168 5.55 -2.43 -12.73
N ASN A 169 5.02 -2.55 -13.94
CA ASN A 169 5.25 -3.71 -14.81
C ASN A 169 4.72 -5.05 -14.26
N SER A 170 3.68 -5.01 -13.42
CA SER A 170 2.97 -6.24 -13.10
C SER A 170 2.38 -6.87 -14.37
N PRO A 171 2.19 -8.21 -14.41
CA PRO A 171 1.46 -8.86 -15.49
C PRO A 171 0.13 -8.15 -15.83
N PHE A 172 -0.63 -7.73 -14.81
CA PHE A 172 -1.87 -6.98 -15.01
C PHE A 172 -1.65 -5.58 -15.60
N ASP A 173 -0.60 -4.85 -15.18
CA ASP A 173 -0.29 -3.54 -15.76
C ASP A 173 0.09 -3.64 -17.24
N ARG A 174 0.81 -4.69 -17.63
CA ARG A 174 1.11 -4.97 -19.05
C ARG A 174 -0.17 -5.31 -19.83
N TYR A 175 -1.07 -6.10 -19.23
CA TYR A 175 -2.38 -6.40 -19.80
C TYR A 175 -3.21 -5.13 -20.05
N LEU A 176 -3.32 -4.26 -19.05
CA LEU A 176 -3.97 -2.95 -19.17
C LEU A 176 -3.30 -2.04 -20.22
N SER A 177 -1.99 -2.23 -20.44
CA SER A 177 -1.22 -1.50 -21.45
C SER A 177 -1.30 -2.10 -22.86
N GLY A 178 -2.15 -3.14 -23.07
CA GLY A 178 -2.44 -3.72 -24.37
C GLY A 178 -1.82 -5.09 -24.65
N ASP A 179 -0.94 -5.61 -23.79
CA ASP A 179 -0.39 -6.95 -23.93
C ASP A 179 -1.43 -8.01 -23.50
N GLN A 180 -2.21 -8.47 -24.47
CA GLN A 180 -3.28 -9.44 -24.24
C GLN A 180 -2.79 -10.79 -23.70
N ASN A 181 -1.49 -11.09 -23.80
CA ASN A 181 -0.91 -12.35 -23.32
C ASN A 181 -0.17 -12.18 -21.99
N ALA A 182 -0.14 -10.99 -21.39
CA ALA A 182 0.56 -10.74 -20.14
C ALA A 182 -0.04 -11.51 -18.94
N ILE A 183 -1.33 -11.86 -19.00
CA ILE A 183 -2.03 -12.63 -17.97
C ILE A 183 -2.73 -13.84 -18.59
N SER A 184 -2.89 -14.91 -17.79
CA SER A 184 -3.56 -16.14 -18.22
C SER A 184 -5.05 -15.93 -18.48
N ALA A 185 -5.69 -16.86 -19.21
CA ALA A 185 -7.14 -16.86 -19.38
C ALA A 185 -7.88 -16.94 -18.03
N GLN A 186 -7.32 -17.66 -17.06
CA GLN A 186 -7.87 -17.74 -15.71
C GLN A 186 -7.80 -16.40 -14.98
N ALA A 187 -6.67 -15.68 -15.06
CA ALA A 187 -6.54 -14.35 -14.46
C ALA A 187 -7.47 -13.32 -15.13
N LYS A 188 -7.70 -13.41 -16.45
CA LYS A 188 -8.73 -12.59 -17.11
C LYS A 188 -10.13 -12.87 -16.53
N LYS A 189 -10.47 -14.15 -16.38
CA LYS A 189 -11.73 -14.55 -15.75
C LYS A 189 -11.80 -14.10 -14.29
N GLY A 190 -10.69 -14.16 -13.56
CA GLY A 190 -10.54 -13.62 -12.22
C GLY A 190 -10.83 -12.15 -12.11
N TYR A 191 -10.35 -11.35 -13.07
CA TYR A 191 -10.65 -9.93 -13.11
C TYR A 191 -12.14 -9.67 -13.38
N GLU A 192 -12.78 -10.44 -14.26
CA GLU A 192 -14.23 -10.39 -14.44
C GLU A 192 -14.99 -10.76 -13.17
N ASP A 193 -14.59 -11.85 -12.51
CA ASP A 193 -15.22 -12.34 -11.28
C ASP A 193 -15.03 -11.34 -10.14
N PHE A 194 -13.85 -10.73 -10.02
CA PHE A 194 -13.57 -9.65 -9.06
C PHE A 194 -14.50 -8.45 -9.25
N LYS A 195 -14.74 -8.05 -10.50
CA LYS A 195 -15.70 -6.98 -10.84
C LYS A 195 -17.14 -7.39 -10.55
N ALA A 196 -17.57 -8.52 -11.10
CA ALA A 196 -18.94 -9.01 -11.01
C ALA A 196 -19.35 -9.28 -9.56
N ASN A 197 -18.39 -9.65 -8.70
CA ASN A 197 -18.65 -9.88 -7.29
C ASN A 197 -18.65 -8.61 -6.43
N GLY A 198 -18.26 -7.44 -6.98
CA GLY A 198 -18.34 -6.16 -6.29
C GLY A 198 -17.06 -5.71 -5.59
N CYS A 199 -15.97 -6.50 -5.65
CA CYS A 199 -14.70 -6.16 -5.00
C CYS A 199 -14.13 -4.82 -5.51
N ILE A 200 -14.33 -4.54 -6.79
CA ILE A 200 -13.85 -3.31 -7.45
C ILE A 200 -14.52 -2.02 -6.93
N SER A 201 -15.63 -2.12 -6.20
CA SER A 201 -16.29 -0.94 -5.61
C SER A 201 -15.40 -0.26 -4.55
N CYS A 202 -14.59 -1.03 -3.85
CA CYS A 202 -13.64 -0.54 -2.84
C CYS A 202 -12.20 -0.59 -3.35
N HIS A 203 -11.85 -1.66 -4.06
CA HIS A 203 -10.49 -1.91 -4.55
C HIS A 203 -10.35 -1.50 -6.02
N GLN A 204 -10.19 -0.19 -6.22
CA GLN A 204 -10.08 0.44 -7.54
C GLN A 204 -8.93 1.46 -7.59
N GLY A 205 -8.73 2.03 -8.78
CA GLY A 205 -7.74 3.06 -9.04
C GLY A 205 -6.35 2.49 -9.24
N GLN A 206 -5.35 3.37 -9.23
CA GLN A 206 -3.97 3.01 -9.52
C GLN A 206 -3.39 1.99 -8.54
N ASN A 207 -3.71 2.12 -7.26
CA ASN A 207 -3.23 1.23 -6.20
C ASN A 207 -4.20 0.07 -5.90
N ILE A 208 -5.34 -0.03 -6.62
CA ILE A 208 -6.38 -1.05 -6.43
C ILE A 208 -6.80 -1.09 -4.94
N GLY A 209 -7.26 0.06 -4.46
CA GLY A 209 -7.41 0.38 -3.03
C GLY A 209 -6.51 1.54 -2.63
N GLY A 210 -6.34 1.73 -1.32
CA GLY A 210 -5.49 2.79 -0.77
C GLY A 210 -6.03 4.21 -0.97
N ASN A 211 -7.28 4.40 -1.40
CA ASN A 211 -7.86 5.69 -1.77
C ASN A 211 -9.20 6.01 -1.11
N MET A 212 -9.68 5.15 -0.20
CA MET A 212 -10.87 5.40 0.60
C MET A 212 -10.83 4.65 1.93
N PHE A 213 -11.76 4.99 2.81
CA PHE A 213 -12.08 4.22 3.99
C PHE A 213 -13.32 3.36 3.76
N GLN A 214 -13.37 2.17 4.34
CA GLN A 214 -14.55 1.30 4.34
C GLN A 214 -14.69 0.59 5.67
N LYS A 215 -15.94 0.32 6.06
CA LYS A 215 -16.23 -0.59 7.15
C LYS A 215 -15.85 -2.01 6.73
N ILE A 216 -15.08 -2.70 7.55
CA ILE A 216 -14.85 -4.14 7.40
C ILE A 216 -15.96 -4.91 8.12
N GLY A 217 -16.52 -5.92 7.45
CA GLY A 217 -17.65 -6.66 7.99
C GLY A 217 -18.97 -5.89 7.84
N ILE A 218 -19.35 -5.56 6.60
CA ILE A 218 -20.62 -4.88 6.30
C ILE A 218 -21.82 -5.82 6.50
N PHE A 219 -21.71 -7.07 6.05
CA PHE A 219 -22.81 -8.03 6.09
C PHE A 219 -22.74 -8.93 7.33
N GLU A 220 -21.52 -9.30 7.72
CA GLU A 220 -21.25 -10.07 8.93
C GLU A 220 -20.18 -9.34 9.75
N GLU A 221 -20.29 -9.37 11.08
CA GLU A 221 -19.32 -8.70 11.94
C GLU A 221 -17.94 -9.35 11.82
N TYR A 222 -16.89 -8.55 11.61
CA TYR A 222 -15.51 -9.05 11.60
C TYR A 222 -15.19 -9.72 12.96
N PRO A 223 -14.57 -10.91 13.00
CA PRO A 223 -14.42 -11.65 14.27
C PRO A 223 -13.62 -10.90 15.34
N ASN A 224 -12.56 -10.19 14.94
CA ASN A 224 -11.76 -9.38 15.86
C ASN A 224 -12.32 -7.97 15.98
N GLN A 225 -12.87 -7.63 17.14
CA GLN A 225 -13.43 -6.32 17.45
C GLN A 225 -12.58 -5.54 18.46
N GLU A 226 -11.32 -5.94 18.68
CA GLU A 226 -10.43 -5.30 19.66
C GLU A 226 -9.93 -3.93 19.17
N ASP A 227 -9.56 -3.82 17.88
CA ASP A 227 -9.19 -2.56 17.26
C ASP A 227 -10.35 -2.00 16.43
N LEU A 228 -10.85 -0.83 16.83
CA LEU A 228 -12.02 -0.21 16.20
C LEU A 228 -11.67 0.69 15.00
N GLY A 229 -10.40 0.68 14.55
CA GLY A 229 -9.92 1.39 13.38
C GLY A 229 -10.00 2.91 13.52
N ARG A 230 -10.74 3.55 12.62
CA ARG A 230 -10.89 5.01 12.60
C ARG A 230 -11.57 5.58 13.83
N TYR A 231 -12.43 4.81 14.51
CA TYR A 231 -13.03 5.23 15.76
C TYR A 231 -11.97 5.67 16.79
N GLU A 232 -10.78 5.05 16.78
CA GLU A 232 -9.72 5.43 17.71
C GLU A 232 -9.21 6.86 17.54
N ILE A 233 -9.43 7.44 16.36
CA ILE A 233 -9.05 8.81 16.03
C ILE A 233 -10.25 9.75 16.15
N THR A 234 -11.39 9.37 15.58
CA THR A 234 -12.53 10.28 15.40
C THR A 234 -13.52 10.25 16.55
N LYS A 235 -13.55 9.14 17.31
CA LYS A 235 -14.53 8.83 18.36
C LYS A 235 -15.99 8.90 17.90
N ARG A 236 -16.24 8.81 16.58
CA ARG A 236 -17.59 8.75 16.00
C ARG A 236 -18.00 7.28 15.87
N GLU A 237 -19.15 6.92 16.44
CA GLU A 237 -19.69 5.55 16.38
C GLU A 237 -19.76 4.98 14.96
N ALA A 238 -20.07 5.81 13.96
CA ALA A 238 -20.11 5.42 12.55
C ALA A 238 -18.74 5.00 11.96
N ASP A 239 -17.63 5.34 12.63
CA ASP A 239 -16.27 4.98 12.20
C ASP A 239 -15.74 3.71 12.90
N LYS A 240 -16.56 3.01 13.71
CA LYS A 240 -16.18 1.70 14.28
C LYS A 240 -15.98 0.67 13.18
N MET A 241 -14.85 -0.04 13.26
CA MET A 241 -14.41 -1.03 12.27
C MET A 241 -14.24 -0.44 10.87
N VAL A 242 -14.00 0.87 10.77
CA VAL A 242 -13.68 1.52 9.50
C VAL A 242 -12.16 1.62 9.37
N PHE A 243 -11.63 1.11 8.26
CA PHE A 243 -10.21 1.11 7.95
C PHE A 243 -9.96 1.67 6.55
N LYS A 244 -8.73 2.09 6.27
CA LYS A 244 -8.27 2.37 4.91
C LYS A 244 -8.32 1.05 4.14
N VAL A 245 -9.00 1.06 3.00
CA VAL A 245 -8.98 -0.09 2.08
C VAL A 245 -7.52 -0.32 1.66
N PRO A 246 -6.92 -1.49 1.92
CA PRO A 246 -5.52 -1.72 1.56
C PRO A 246 -5.35 -1.80 0.03
N SER A 247 -4.15 -1.50 -0.44
CA SER A 247 -3.77 -1.78 -1.82
C SER A 247 -3.74 -3.29 -2.05
N LEU A 248 -4.23 -3.75 -3.21
CA LEU A 248 -4.05 -5.13 -3.66
C LEU A 248 -2.80 -5.32 -4.54
N ARG A 249 -2.02 -4.26 -4.78
CA ARG A 249 -0.72 -4.38 -5.47
C ARG A 249 0.21 -5.27 -4.63
N ASN A 250 0.85 -6.24 -5.26
CA ASN A 250 1.73 -7.21 -4.60
C ASN A 250 1.08 -8.10 -3.52
N ILE A 251 -0.26 -8.15 -3.41
CA ILE A 251 -0.95 -8.88 -2.33
C ILE A 251 -0.57 -10.36 -2.22
N ALA A 252 -0.26 -11.02 -3.34
CA ALA A 252 0.21 -12.41 -3.34
C ALA A 252 1.56 -12.62 -2.64
N LYS A 253 2.22 -11.55 -2.19
CA LYS A 253 3.55 -11.57 -1.55
C LYS A 253 3.56 -10.96 -0.15
N THR A 254 2.41 -10.57 0.39
CA THR A 254 2.31 -9.83 1.65
C THR A 254 1.41 -10.53 2.67
N ALA A 255 1.44 -11.86 2.70
CA ALA A 255 0.80 -12.62 3.77
C ALA A 255 1.55 -12.41 5.10
N PRO A 256 0.88 -12.54 6.26
CA PRO A 256 -0.55 -12.78 6.42
C PRO A 256 -1.40 -11.53 6.15
N TYR A 257 -2.72 -11.70 6.07
CA TYR A 257 -3.66 -10.69 5.58
C TYR A 257 -4.48 -10.04 6.69
N PHE A 258 -5.06 -8.89 6.34
CA PHE A 258 -5.86 -7.99 7.18
C PHE A 258 -5.06 -7.25 8.25
N HIS A 259 -5.72 -6.31 8.90
CA HIS A 259 -5.09 -5.42 9.86
C HIS A 259 -4.55 -6.16 11.08
N ASP A 260 -5.06 -7.34 11.39
CA ASP A 260 -4.64 -8.15 12.54
C ASP A 260 -3.80 -9.37 12.15
N GLY A 261 -3.47 -9.55 10.86
CA GLY A 261 -2.64 -10.65 10.39
C GLY A 261 -3.27 -12.04 10.58
N SER A 262 -4.59 -12.11 10.79
CA SER A 262 -5.29 -13.35 11.19
C SER A 262 -5.41 -14.39 10.08
N ILE A 263 -5.29 -14.01 8.80
CA ILE A 263 -5.53 -14.90 7.67
C ILE A 263 -4.24 -15.20 6.90
N PRO A 264 -3.79 -16.47 6.83
CA PRO A 264 -2.47 -16.80 6.29
C PRO A 264 -2.41 -16.97 4.76
N THR A 265 -3.54 -17.21 4.09
CA THR A 265 -3.56 -17.59 2.67
C THR A 265 -4.51 -16.72 1.84
N LEU A 266 -4.18 -16.54 0.56
CA LEU A 266 -4.87 -15.59 -0.31
C LEU A 266 -6.27 -16.08 -0.69
N ASP A 267 -6.46 -17.39 -0.85
CA ASP A 267 -7.76 -18.04 -1.05
C ASP A 267 -8.68 -17.80 0.16
N ALA A 268 -8.17 -17.98 1.38
CA ALA A 268 -8.90 -17.69 2.60
C ALA A 268 -9.21 -16.19 2.71
N CYS A 269 -8.29 -15.30 2.32
CA CYS A 269 -8.53 -13.86 2.29
C CYS A 269 -9.68 -13.48 1.34
N VAL A 270 -9.70 -14.04 0.12
CA VAL A 270 -10.77 -13.82 -0.86
C VAL A 270 -12.11 -14.31 -0.32
N GLN A 271 -12.15 -15.54 0.21
CA GLN A 271 -13.39 -16.12 0.74
C GLN A 271 -13.89 -15.37 1.98
N PHE A 272 -12.97 -14.92 2.85
CA PHE A 272 -13.28 -14.11 4.01
C PHE A 272 -13.91 -12.79 3.59
N MET A 273 -13.32 -12.07 2.64
CA MET A 273 -13.90 -10.82 2.12
C MET A 273 -15.26 -11.05 1.47
N ALA A 274 -15.44 -12.13 0.71
CA ALA A 274 -16.74 -12.44 0.12
C ALA A 274 -17.84 -12.67 1.18
N TYR A 275 -17.51 -13.36 2.27
CA TYR A 275 -18.46 -13.62 3.34
C TYR A 275 -18.75 -12.36 4.16
N TYR A 276 -17.73 -11.76 4.78
CA TYR A 276 -17.92 -10.65 5.72
C TYR A 276 -18.31 -9.34 5.05
N GLN A 277 -17.78 -9.07 3.84
CA GLN A 277 -18.01 -7.81 3.15
C GLN A 277 -19.17 -7.85 2.15
N LEU A 278 -19.54 -9.03 1.64
CA LEU A 278 -20.52 -9.17 0.57
C LEU A 278 -21.65 -10.17 0.88
N GLY A 279 -21.63 -10.81 2.05
CA GLY A 279 -22.71 -11.69 2.52
C GLY A 279 -22.87 -12.97 1.72
N LYS A 280 -21.80 -13.47 1.09
CA LYS A 280 -21.87 -14.66 0.21
C LYS A 280 -20.65 -15.57 0.31
N PHE A 281 -20.89 -16.84 0.05
CA PHE A 281 -19.83 -17.81 -0.23
C PHE A 281 -19.58 -17.90 -1.73
N LEU A 282 -18.32 -17.93 -2.13
CA LEU A 282 -17.95 -18.14 -3.52
C LEU A 282 -17.68 -19.63 -3.72
N ASP A 283 -17.98 -20.17 -4.90
CA ASP A 283 -17.48 -21.48 -5.25
C ASP A 283 -15.95 -21.43 -5.43
N GLN A 284 -15.29 -22.59 -5.23
CA GLN A 284 -13.83 -22.66 -5.28
C GLN A 284 -13.25 -22.19 -6.62
N LYS A 285 -13.94 -22.47 -7.73
CA LYS A 285 -13.49 -22.04 -9.06
C LYS A 285 -13.44 -20.52 -9.17
N THR A 286 -14.43 -19.83 -8.62
CA THR A 286 -14.46 -18.36 -8.57
C THR A 286 -13.35 -17.82 -7.67
N VAL A 287 -13.10 -18.45 -6.52
CA VAL A 287 -11.97 -18.09 -5.64
C VAL A 287 -10.65 -18.24 -6.39
N ASP A 288 -10.41 -19.40 -7.03
CA ASP A 288 -9.18 -19.69 -7.77
C ASP A 288 -8.96 -18.70 -8.93
N ASN A 289 -10.04 -18.33 -9.64
CA ASN A 289 -9.96 -17.30 -10.68
C ASN A 289 -9.50 -15.96 -10.10
N ILE A 290 -10.15 -15.50 -9.02
CA ILE A 290 -9.81 -14.22 -8.37
C ILE A 290 -8.37 -14.27 -7.84
N VAL A 291 -7.94 -15.36 -7.21
CA VAL A 291 -6.55 -15.55 -6.77
C VAL A 291 -5.57 -15.41 -7.93
N ALA A 292 -5.82 -16.06 -9.08
CA ALA A 292 -4.97 -15.92 -10.26
C ALA A 292 -4.91 -14.47 -10.78
N PHE A 293 -5.99 -13.71 -10.66
CA PHE A 293 -5.98 -12.27 -10.92
C PHE A 293 -5.12 -11.51 -9.91
N LEU A 294 -5.29 -11.76 -8.61
CA LEU A 294 -4.52 -11.09 -7.55
C LEU A 294 -3.00 -11.37 -7.64
N GLU A 295 -2.61 -12.59 -8.03
CA GLU A 295 -1.22 -12.96 -8.32
C GLU A 295 -0.64 -12.15 -9.49
N SER A 296 -1.48 -11.79 -10.47
CA SER A 296 -1.06 -10.95 -11.60
C SER A 296 -0.80 -9.49 -11.23
N LEU A 297 -1.11 -9.08 -9.99
CA LEU A 297 -0.91 -7.72 -9.46
C LEU A 297 0.49 -7.51 -8.85
N THR A 298 1.34 -8.53 -8.78
CA THR A 298 2.73 -8.38 -8.32
C THR A 298 3.57 -7.68 -9.40
N GLY A 299 4.04 -6.48 -9.06
CA GLY A 299 4.92 -5.69 -9.91
C GLY A 299 6.39 -5.93 -9.61
N GLU A 300 7.24 -5.17 -10.29
CA GLU A 300 8.68 -5.28 -10.18
C GLU A 300 9.24 -4.10 -9.39
N TYR A 301 9.92 -4.38 -8.27
CA TYR A 301 10.77 -3.41 -7.60
C TYR A 301 12.21 -3.56 -8.11
N HIS A 302 12.77 -2.48 -8.62
CA HIS A 302 14.18 -2.42 -9.00
C HIS A 302 14.86 -1.44 -8.06
N ASP A 303 15.80 -1.93 -7.26
CA ASP A 303 16.55 -1.10 -6.33
C ASP A 303 17.45 -0.12 -7.10
N LYS A 304 16.99 1.12 -7.24
CA LYS A 304 17.64 2.18 -8.03
C LYS A 304 18.57 3.05 -7.20
#